data_AF-A0A0C9Z1Y1-F1
#
_entry.id   AF-A0A0C9Z1Y1-F1
#
_cell.length_a   1.000
_cell.length_b   1.000
_cell.length_c   1.000
_cell.angle_alpha   90.00
_cell.angle_beta   90.00
_cell.angle_gamma   90.00
#
_symmetry.space_group_name_H-M   'P 1'
#
loop_
_entity.id
_entity.type
_entity.pdbx_description
1 polymer ?
#
loop_
_entity_poly.entity_id
_entity_poly.type
_entity_poly.pdbx_seq_one_letter_code
_entity_poly.pdbx_strand_id
1 'polypeptide(L)'
;VRIDVLQLLHDMKTRWDSIYYMICRLCYLRQPIDSFLDRPNNKDMKKYKLSPMQWNVLRDFELILEIPHQAIRTLLSERLPTLCKYLITFKKFYETWIRLGQDERNPQLHIFVHKG
;
A
#
# COMPACT_ATOMS: atom_id res chain seq x y z
N VAL A 1 18.69 11.92 8.08
CA VAL A 1 17.72 10.82 8.35
C VAL A 1 18.52 9.54 8.54
N ARG A 2 18.38 8.86 9.68
CA ARG A 2 18.95 7.52 9.90
C ARG A 2 17.92 6.51 9.39
N ILE A 3 18.32 5.64 8.47
CA ILE A 3 17.45 4.65 7.82
C ILE A 3 18.01 3.28 8.18
N ASP A 4 17.14 2.34 8.51
CA ASP A 4 17.55 0.95 8.71
C ASP A 4 18.00 0.32 7.40
N VAL A 5 18.87 -0.70 7.48
CA VAL A 5 19.31 -1.43 6.28
C VAL A 5 18.13 -2.23 5.74
N LEU A 6 17.59 -1.81 4.59
CA LEU A 6 16.47 -2.48 3.93
C LEU A 6 16.97 -3.60 3.00
N GLN A 7 16.37 -4.77 3.08
CA GLN A 7 16.62 -5.88 2.15
C GLN A 7 15.81 -5.69 0.85
N LEU A 8 16.23 -6.31 -0.26
CA LEU A 8 15.45 -6.28 -1.50
C LEU A 8 14.07 -6.91 -1.29
N LEU A 9 13.01 -6.26 -1.77
CA LEU A 9 11.68 -6.88 -1.80
C LEU A 9 11.69 -7.93 -2.91
N HIS A 10 11.51 -9.19 -2.54
CA HIS A 10 11.31 -10.25 -3.53
C HIS A 10 9.95 -10.07 -4.19
N ASP A 11 9.93 -10.19 -5.51
CA ASP A 11 8.67 -10.18 -6.24
C ASP A 11 7.84 -11.40 -5.81
N MET A 12 6.66 -11.13 -5.25
CA MET A 12 5.77 -12.16 -4.73
C MET A 12 4.89 -12.68 -5.87
N LYS A 13 4.52 -13.96 -5.81
CA LYS A 13 3.67 -14.61 -6.84
C LYS A 13 2.33 -13.89 -7.07
N THR A 14 1.83 -13.18 -6.06
CA THR A 14 0.66 -12.29 -6.15
C THR A 14 1.09 -10.85 -6.43
N ARG A 15 0.83 -10.39 -7.67
CA ARG A 15 1.25 -9.06 -8.18
C ARG A 15 0.80 -7.87 -7.33
N TRP A 16 -0.30 -7.97 -6.58
CA TRP A 16 -0.80 -6.84 -5.78
C TRP A 16 -0.03 -6.68 -4.46
N ASP A 17 0.58 -7.76 -3.97
CA ASP A 17 1.35 -7.81 -2.73
C ASP A 17 2.71 -7.12 -2.88
N SER A 18 3.37 -7.33 -4.04
CA SER A 18 4.61 -6.63 -4.37
C SER A 18 4.38 -5.13 -4.53
N ILE A 19 3.27 -4.72 -5.18
CA ILE A 19 2.91 -3.31 -5.30
C ILE A 19 2.66 -2.67 -3.92
N TYR A 20 1.91 -3.34 -3.03
CA TYR A 20 1.69 -2.86 -1.66
C TYR A 20 3.02 -2.61 -0.95
N TYR A 21 3.91 -3.60 -0.91
CA TYR A 21 5.21 -3.45 -0.25
C TYR A 21 6.10 -2.38 -0.88
N MET A 22 6.07 -2.25 -2.21
CA MET A 22 6.80 -1.19 -2.92
C MET A 22 6.29 0.19 -2.53
N ILE A 23 4.98 0.39 -2.45
CA ILE A 23 4.36 1.65 -2.05
C ILE A 23 4.70 1.98 -0.59
N CYS A 24 4.54 1.03 0.34
CA CYS A 24 4.91 1.21 1.75
C CYS A 24 6.37 1.64 1.89
N ARG A 25 7.28 0.97 1.16
CA ARG A 25 8.70 1.30 1.16
C ARG A 25 8.97 2.68 0.56
N LEU A 26 8.32 3.02 -0.55
CA LEU A 26 8.45 4.32 -1.19
C LEU A 26 8.02 5.44 -0.23
N CYS A 27 6.90 5.26 0.45
CA CYS A 27 6.39 6.19 1.47
C CYS A 27 7.34 6.31 2.67
N TYR A 28 7.91 5.20 3.16
CA TYR A 28 8.92 5.21 4.23
C TYR A 28 10.19 5.96 3.81
N LEU A 29 10.62 5.81 2.56
CA LEU A 29 11.82 6.44 2.01
C LEU A 29 11.61 7.84 1.43
N ARG A 30 10.44 8.46 1.65
CA ARG A 30 10.11 9.79 1.09
C ARG A 30 11.20 10.83 1.32
N GLN A 31 11.57 11.10 2.57
CA GLN A 31 12.57 12.14 2.88
C GLN A 31 13.97 11.84 2.28
N PRO A 32 14.50 10.61 2.40
CA PRO A 32 15.74 10.23 1.71
C PRO A 32 15.68 10.39 0.20
N ILE A 33 14.58 10.00 -0.45
CA ILE A 33 14.39 10.09 -1.89
C ILE A 33 14.34 11.56 -2.32
N ASP A 34 13.54 12.39 -1.63
CA ASP A 34 13.49 13.83 -1.92
C ASP A 34 14.87 14.48 -1.77
N SER A 35 15.59 14.15 -0.70
CA SER A 35 16.96 14.64 -0.48
C SER A 35 17.95 14.16 -1.54
N PHE A 36 17.77 12.95 -2.07
CA PHE A 36 18.59 12.41 -3.14
C PHE A 36 18.30 13.11 -4.48
N LEU A 37 17.03 13.34 -4.81
CA LEU A 37 16.61 14.01 -6.03
C LEU A 37 16.95 15.49 -6.06
N ASP A 38 17.03 16.14 -4.89
CA ASP A 38 17.40 17.56 -4.77
C ASP A 38 18.92 17.81 -4.91
N ARG A 39 19.76 16.76 -4.98
CA ARG A 39 21.21 16.93 -5.13
C ARG A 39 21.55 17.52 -6.50
N PRO A 40 22.55 18.43 -6.58
CA PRO A 40 22.96 19.04 -7.84
C PRO A 40 23.53 18.05 -8.87
N ASN A 41 24.00 16.89 -8.43
CA ASN A 41 24.49 15.82 -9.32
C ASN A 41 23.35 15.00 -9.98
N ASN A 42 22.12 15.13 -9.49
CA ASN A 42 20.97 14.32 -9.92
C ASN A 42 19.88 15.17 -10.60
N LYS A 43 20.28 16.29 -11.23
CA LYS A 43 19.33 17.25 -11.83
C LYS A 43 18.41 16.63 -12.88
N ASP A 44 18.92 15.66 -13.63
CA ASP A 44 18.19 14.87 -14.62
C ASP A 44 17.07 14.02 -14.01
N MET A 45 17.25 13.58 -12.76
CA MET A 45 16.26 12.79 -12.01
C MET A 45 15.19 13.63 -11.33
N LYS A 46 15.40 14.96 -11.20
CA LYS A 46 14.46 15.87 -10.52
C LYS A 46 13.04 15.82 -11.12
N LYS A 47 12.92 15.48 -12.41
CA LYS A 47 11.63 15.26 -13.09
C LYS A 47 10.78 14.12 -12.52
N TYR A 48 11.39 13.18 -11.79
CA TYR A 48 10.70 12.07 -11.14
C TYR A 48 10.25 12.40 -9.71
N LYS A 49 10.53 13.60 -9.21
CA LYS A 49 10.12 14.01 -7.87
C LYS A 49 8.60 14.10 -7.81
N LEU A 50 8.02 13.38 -6.85
CA LEU A 50 6.59 13.35 -6.66
C LEU A 50 6.11 14.64 -5.99
N SER A 51 5.01 15.17 -6.49
CA SER A 51 4.32 16.30 -5.87
C SER A 51 3.70 15.88 -4.53
N PRO A 52 3.39 16.83 -3.63
CA PRO A 52 2.68 16.53 -2.39
C PRO A 52 1.36 15.77 -2.63
N MET A 53 0.64 16.11 -3.72
CA MET A 53 -0.58 15.42 -4.09
C MET A 53 -0.33 13.97 -4.52
N GLN A 54 0.72 13.71 -5.32
CA GLN A 54 1.07 12.35 -5.73
C GLN A 54 1.47 11.48 -4.52
N TRP A 55 2.13 12.07 -3.51
CA TRP A 55 2.38 11.38 -2.25
C TRP A 55 1.11 11.02 -1.48
N ASN A 56 0.10 11.91 -1.48
CA ASN A 56 -1.19 11.61 -0.85
C ASN A 56 -1.91 10.47 -1.57
N VAL A 57 -1.91 10.48 -2.91
CA VAL A 57 -2.48 9.38 -3.71
C VAL A 57 -1.77 8.04 -3.42
N LEU A 58 -0.45 8.04 -3.22
CA LEU A 58 0.26 6.82 -2.82
C LEU A 58 -0.15 6.32 -1.42
N ARG A 59 -0.43 7.22 -0.48
CA ARG A 59 -0.99 6.85 0.83
C ARG A 59 -2.40 6.29 0.72
N ASP A 60 -3.22 6.84 -0.17
CA ASP A 60 -4.55 6.29 -0.47
C ASP A 60 -4.43 4.84 -1.00
N PHE A 61 -3.51 4.58 -1.93
CA PHE A 61 -3.24 3.23 -2.42
C PHE A 61 -2.71 2.29 -1.35
N GLU A 62 -1.85 2.77 -0.45
CA GLU A 62 -1.35 2.01 0.70
C GLU A 62 -2.52 1.51 1.57
N LEU A 63 -3.46 2.40 1.90
CA LEU A 63 -4.66 2.07 2.70
C LEU A 63 -5.58 1.08 1.98
N ILE A 64 -5.83 1.30 0.69
CA ILE A 64 -6.68 0.41 -0.12
C ILE A 64 -6.06 -0.99 -0.21
N LEU A 65 -4.75 -1.09 -0.45
CA LEU A 65 -4.06 -2.36 -0.65
C LEU A 65 -3.74 -3.09 0.65
N GLU A 66 -3.70 -2.41 1.79
CA GLU A 66 -3.54 -3.03 3.10
C GLU A 66 -4.67 -4.03 3.41
N ILE A 67 -5.91 -3.69 3.06
CA ILE A 67 -7.09 -4.53 3.32
C ILE A 67 -6.97 -5.92 2.65
N PRO A 68 -6.79 -6.03 1.31
CA PRO A 68 -6.60 -7.32 0.67
C PRO A 68 -5.29 -8.00 1.10
N HIS A 69 -4.22 -7.23 1.38
CA HIS A 69 -2.97 -7.79 1.91
C HIS A 69 -3.18 -8.57 3.20
N GLN A 70 -3.89 -7.99 4.18
CA GLN A 70 -4.18 -8.66 5.46
C GLN A 70 -5.06 -9.88 5.29
N ALA A 71 -6.08 -9.80 4.42
CA ALA A 71 -6.97 -10.92 4.12
C ALA A 71 -6.20 -12.11 3.51
N ILE A 72 -5.39 -11.84 2.49
CA ILE A 72 -4.59 -12.86 1.81
C ILE A 72 -3.56 -13.46 2.77
N ARG A 73 -2.83 -12.66 3.55
CA ARG A 73 -1.89 -13.16 4.56
C ARG A 73 -2.56 -14.07 5.59
N THR A 74 -3.78 -13.72 6.01
CA THR A 74 -4.56 -14.55 6.94
C THR A 74 -4.90 -15.90 6.33
N LEU A 75 -5.26 -15.94 5.05
CA LEU A 75 -5.59 -17.18 4.34
C LEU A 75 -4.36 -18.04 4.03
N LEU A 76 -3.25 -17.41 3.65
CA LEU A 76 -2.00 -18.10 3.29
C LEU A 76 -1.19 -18.57 4.51
N SER A 77 -1.51 -18.09 5.72
CA SER A 77 -0.89 -18.60 6.95
C SER A 77 -1.26 -20.06 7.25
N GLU A 78 -2.30 -20.59 6.60
CA GLU A 78 -2.68 -22.00 6.68
C GLU A 78 -2.37 -22.71 5.36
N ARG A 79 -1.88 -23.95 5.46
CA ARG A 79 -1.56 -24.80 4.29
C ARG A 79 -2.80 -25.10 3.43
N LEU A 80 -3.98 -25.13 4.06
CA LEU A 80 -5.30 -25.32 3.45
C LEU A 80 -6.33 -24.53 4.28
N PRO A 81 -6.66 -23.28 3.93
CA PRO A 81 -7.72 -22.57 4.62
C PRO A 81 -9.03 -23.34 4.46
N THR A 82 -9.68 -23.68 5.56
CA THR A 82 -11.02 -24.28 5.50
C THR A 82 -12.00 -23.29 4.86
N LEU A 83 -13.04 -23.81 4.19
CA LEU A 83 -14.10 -22.98 3.62
C LEU A 83 -14.69 -22.00 4.66
N CYS A 84 -14.85 -22.46 5.90
CA CYS A 84 -15.30 -21.63 7.02
C CYS A 84 -14.36 -20.44 7.28
N LYS A 85 -13.03 -20.67 7.30
CA LYS A 85 -12.05 -19.60 7.49
C LYS A 85 -12.01 -18.64 6.30
N TYR A 86 -12.16 -19.15 5.08
CA TYR A 86 -12.30 -18.31 3.89
C TYR A 86 -13.47 -17.35 4.02
N LEU A 87 -14.66 -17.86 4.36
CA LEU A 87 -15.87 -17.04 4.53
C LEU A 87 -15.72 -16.00 5.65
N ILE A 88 -15.15 -16.39 6.80
CA ILE A 88 -14.90 -15.45 7.90
C ILE A 88 -13.92 -14.35 7.48
N THR A 89 -12.84 -14.71 6.78
CA THR A 89 -11.82 -13.75 6.33
C THR A 89 -12.37 -12.82 5.25
N PHE A 90 -13.15 -13.36 4.31
CA PHE A 90 -13.81 -12.58 3.27
C PHE A 90 -14.85 -11.61 3.86
N LYS A 91 -15.64 -12.06 4.85
CA LYS A 91 -16.57 -11.18 5.57
C LYS A 91 -15.83 -10.01 6.23
N LYS A 92 -14.74 -10.28 6.94
CA LYS A 92 -13.90 -9.24 7.57
C LYS A 92 -13.30 -8.28 6.54
N PHE A 93 -12.81 -8.81 5.42
CA PHE A 93 -12.31 -8.02 4.29
C PHE A 93 -13.40 -7.04 3.81
N TYR A 94 -14.60 -7.54 3.53
CA TYR A 94 -15.71 -6.75 3.02
C TYR A 94 -16.18 -5.67 4.01
N GLU A 95 -16.31 -6.03 5.30
CA GLU A 95 -16.67 -5.08 6.35
C GLU A 95 -15.62 -3.97 6.51
N THR A 96 -14.34 -4.32 6.43
CA THR A 96 -13.23 -3.35 6.51
C THR A 96 -13.22 -2.44 5.29
N TRP A 97 -13.49 -2.99 4.10
CA TRP A 97 -13.58 -2.25 2.86
C TRP A 97 -14.70 -1.20 2.88
N ILE A 98 -15.90 -1.58 3.36
CA ILE A 98 -17.01 -0.63 3.53
C ILE A 98 -16.65 0.48 4.52
N ARG A 99 -16.06 0.10 5.67
CA ARG A 99 -15.66 1.08 6.69
C ARG A 99 -14.65 2.09 6.16
N LEU A 100 -13.70 1.66 5.31
CA LEU A 100 -12.75 2.56 4.66
C LEU A 100 -13.46 3.63 3.82
N GLY A 101 -14.53 3.26 3.12
CA GLY A 101 -15.31 4.20 2.30
C GLY A 101 -16.14 5.18 3.12
N GLN A 102 -16.48 4.81 4.36
CA GLN A 102 -17.27 5.62 5.29
C GLN A 102 -16.40 6.48 6.22
N ASP A 103 -15.07 6.35 6.16
CA ASP A 103 -14.17 7.11 7.02
C ASP A 103 -14.10 8.58 6.57
N GLU A 104 -14.56 9.48 7.45
CA GLU A 104 -14.54 10.94 7.24
C GLU A 104 -13.13 11.51 7.07
N ARG A 105 -12.09 10.77 7.48
CA ARG A 105 -10.69 11.17 7.29
C ARG A 105 -10.23 11.05 5.84
N ASN A 106 -10.88 10.20 5.05
CA ASN A 106 -10.50 9.92 3.67
C ASN A 106 -11.73 9.97 2.73
N PRO A 107 -12.42 11.12 2.61
CA PRO A 107 -13.64 11.24 1.82
C PRO A 107 -13.44 10.91 0.33
N GLN A 108 -12.21 11.07 -0.18
CA GLN A 108 -11.84 10.69 -1.54
C GLN A 108 -11.99 9.18 -1.80
N LEU A 109 -11.91 8.34 -0.76
CA LEU A 109 -11.97 6.88 -0.89
C LEU A 109 -13.40 6.36 -1.07
N HIS A 110 -14.41 7.13 -0.64
CA HIS A 110 -15.82 6.75 -0.70
C HIS A 110 -16.26 6.33 -2.12
N ILE A 111 -15.81 7.06 -3.15
CA ILE A 111 -16.20 6.79 -4.55
C ILE A 111 -15.68 5.43 -5.04
N PHE A 112 -14.53 4.99 -4.54
CA PHE A 112 -13.90 3.73 -4.96
C PHE A 112 -14.51 2.52 -4.26
N VAL A 113 -15.08 2.70 -3.07
CA VAL A 113 -15.72 1.62 -2.31
C VAL A 113 -17.08 1.25 -2.88
N HIS A 114 -17.84 2.22 -3.40
CA HIS A 114 -19.19 2.00 -3.92
C HIS A 114 -19.28 1.66 -5.42
N LYS A 115 -18.20 1.87 -6.18
CA LYS A 115 -18.13 1.57 -7.63
C LYS A 115 -17.37 0.28 -7.97
N GLY A 116 -16.76 -0.35 -6.98
CA GLY A 116 -15.97 -1.58 -7.14
C GLY A 116 -16.82 -2.84 -7.26
#